data_AF-A0A2V6D3V6-F1
#
_entry.id   AF-A0A2V6D3V6-F1
#
_cell.length_a   1.000
_cell.length_b   1.000
_cell.length_c   1.000
_cell.angle_alpha   90.00
_cell.angle_beta   90.00
_cell.angle_gamma   90.00
#
_symmetry.space_group_name_H-M   'P 1'
#
loop_
_entity.id
_entity.type
_entity.pdbx_description
1 polymer ?
#
loop_
_entity_poly.entity_id
_entity_poly.type
_entity_poly.pdbx_seq_one_letter_code
_entity_poly.pdbx_strand_id
1 'polypeptide(L)'
;WPYAEDLTADFVYCRLHGDTQLYTSGYSDRALDWWAARLKLWHKGKRPTDAALVAAKTKSEPRDLFVYFDNDAKVHAPFDAQMLAWKMK
;
A
#
# COMPACT_ATOMS: atom_id res chain seq x y z
N TRP A 1 7.15 -12.30 4.85
CA TRP A 1 6.94 -11.92 6.27
C TRP A 1 5.50 -11.46 6.43
N PRO A 2 4.77 -11.75 7.53
CA PRO A 2 3.32 -11.78 7.50
C PRO A 2 2.74 -10.41 7.16
N TYR A 3 1.81 -10.43 6.23
CA TYR A 3 1.07 -9.29 5.75
C TYR A 3 -0.21 -9.15 6.56
N ALA A 4 -0.46 -7.95 7.09
CA ALA A 4 -1.69 -7.59 7.79
C ALA A 4 -2.04 -6.14 7.47
N GLU A 5 -3.34 -5.85 7.45
CA GLU A 5 -3.92 -4.56 7.04
C GLU A 5 -4.70 -3.91 8.19
N ASP A 6 -4.40 -4.29 9.43
CA ASP A 6 -4.96 -3.67 10.64
C ASP A 6 -4.55 -2.18 10.72
N LEU A 7 -5.55 -1.30 10.78
CA LEU A 7 -5.36 0.14 10.94
C LEU A 7 -5.25 0.50 12.43
N THR A 8 -4.02 0.54 12.96
CA THR A 8 -3.76 0.66 14.41
C THR A 8 -3.35 2.05 14.87
N ALA A 9 -3.05 2.98 13.96
CA ALA A 9 -2.60 4.35 14.25
C ALA A 9 -3.33 5.36 13.36
N ASP A 10 -3.35 6.63 13.74
CA ASP A 10 -3.90 7.77 12.97
C ASP A 10 -3.22 8.01 11.61
N PHE A 11 -2.18 7.25 11.28
CA PHE A 11 -1.55 7.18 9.97
C PHE A 11 -1.38 5.74 9.50
N VAL A 12 -1.11 5.56 8.21
CA VAL A 12 -0.68 4.32 7.59
C VAL A 12 0.74 4.46 7.10
N TYR A 13 1.57 3.48 7.42
CA TYR A 13 2.93 3.36 6.93
C TYR A 13 3.07 2.08 6.11
N CYS A 14 3.39 2.21 4.82
CA CYS A 14 3.48 1.09 3.89
C CYS A 14 4.86 1.04 3.24
N ARG A 15 5.48 -0.14 3.23
CA ARG A 15 6.75 -0.42 2.54
C ARG A 15 6.52 -1.47 1.46
N LEU A 16 6.67 -1.07 0.21
CA LEU A 16 6.40 -1.88 -0.97
C LEU A 16 7.73 -2.44 -1.51
N HIS A 17 7.90 -3.76 -1.40
CA HIS A 17 9.17 -4.44 -1.63
C HIS A 17 9.25 -5.18 -2.98
N GLY A 18 8.28 -4.98 -3.88
CA GLY A 18 8.12 -5.73 -5.13
C GLY A 18 6.97 -6.74 -5.08
N ASP A 19 6.44 -7.09 -6.26
CA ASP A 19 5.20 -7.89 -6.43
C ASP A 19 5.47 -9.41 -6.50
N THR A 20 6.25 -9.87 -7.48
CA THR A 20 6.42 -11.30 -7.78
C THR A 20 7.75 -11.89 -7.28
N GLN A 21 8.79 -11.06 -7.21
CA GLN A 21 10.05 -11.39 -6.53
C GLN A 21 10.41 -10.24 -5.59
N LEU A 22 10.55 -10.58 -4.30
CA LEU A 22 11.03 -9.66 -3.27
C LEU A 22 12.35 -9.02 -3.74
N TYR A 23 12.36 -7.69 -3.75
CA TYR A 23 13.49 -6.81 -4.07
C TYR A 23 13.91 -6.72 -5.54
N THR A 24 13.32 -7.46 -6.48
CA THR A 24 13.79 -7.48 -7.88
C THR A 24 12.73 -7.17 -8.94
N SER A 25 11.44 -7.30 -8.62
CA SER A 25 10.37 -6.96 -9.56
C SER A 25 9.81 -5.56 -9.30
N GLY A 26 9.70 -4.75 -10.36
CA GLY A 26 8.79 -3.60 -10.39
C GLY A 26 7.34 -4.04 -10.21
N TYR A 27 6.46 -3.09 -9.90
CA TYR A 27 5.03 -3.38 -9.84
C TYR A 27 4.39 -3.31 -11.23
N SER A 28 3.51 -4.26 -11.53
CA SER A 28 2.65 -4.13 -12.71
C SER A 28 1.63 -3.00 -12.52
N ASP A 29 1.09 -2.46 -13.61
CA ASP A 29 0.05 -1.42 -13.56
C ASP A 29 -1.17 -1.88 -12.72
N ARG A 30 -1.57 -3.14 -12.90
CA ARG A 30 -2.64 -3.78 -12.12
C ARG A 30 -2.31 -3.88 -10.63
N ALA A 31 -1.06 -4.18 -10.28
CA ALA A 31 -0.64 -4.23 -8.89
C ALA A 31 -0.66 -2.83 -8.25
N LEU A 32 -0.24 -1.80 -8.99
CA LEU A 32 -0.33 -0.41 -8.53
C LEU A 32 -1.78 0.07 -8.40
N ASP A 33 -2.69 -0.34 -9.28
CA ASP A 33 -4.14 -0.08 -9.12
C ASP A 33 -4.69 -0.73 -7.86
N TRP A 34 -4.29 -1.98 -7.61
CA TRP A 34 -4.70 -2.72 -6.42
C TRP A 34 -4.24 -2.02 -5.13
N TRP A 35 -3.01 -1.51 -5.11
CA TRP A 35 -2.49 -0.71 -4.00
C TRP A 35 -3.21 0.63 -3.86
N ALA A 36 -3.42 1.36 -4.97
CA ALA A 36 -4.13 2.64 -4.96
C ALA A 36 -5.55 2.50 -4.39
N ALA A 37 -6.28 1.44 -4.75
CA ALA A 37 -7.61 1.18 -4.22
C ALA A 37 -7.63 1.03 -2.69
N ARG A 38 -6.64 0.32 -2.12
CA ARG A 38 -6.48 0.16 -0.67
C ARG A 38 -6.12 1.45 0.02
N LEU A 39 -5.12 2.15 -0.49
CA LEU A 39 -4.66 3.42 0.04
C LEU A 39 -5.79 4.45 0.08
N LYS A 40 -6.61 4.54 -0.96
CA LYS A 40 -7.80 5.41 -0.99
C LYS A 40 -8.83 5.06 0.08
N LEU A 41 -9.01 3.77 0.39
CA LEU A 41 -9.90 3.33 1.48
C LEU A 41 -9.30 3.68 2.84
N TRP A 42 -8.05 3.33 3.07
CA TRP A 42 -7.36 3.58 4.34
C TRP A 42 -7.27 5.07 4.68
N HIS A 43 -7.01 5.93 3.67
CA HIS A 43 -7.01 7.38 3.85
C HIS A 43 -8.36 7.91 4.38
N LYS A 44 -9.46 7.25 4.00
CA LYS A 44 -10.83 7.57 4.45
C LYS A 44 -11.21 6.85 5.76
N GLY A 45 -10.28 6.14 6.39
CA GLY A 45 -10.56 5.31 7.57
C GLY A 45 -11.34 4.04 7.29
N LYS A 46 -11.46 3.65 6.03
CA LYS A 46 -12.18 2.45 5.60
C LYS A 46 -11.18 1.32 5.34
N ARG A 47 -11.68 0.09 5.35
CA ARG A 47 -10.91 -1.10 5.00
C ARG A 47 -11.43 -1.75 3.72
N PRO A 48 -10.56 -2.37 2.91
CA PRO A 48 -10.98 -3.31 1.87
C PRO A 48 -11.83 -4.44 2.45
N THR A 49 -12.74 -5.00 1.66
CA THR A 49 -13.57 -6.14 2.06
C THR A 49 -12.78 -7.43 2.21
N ASP A 50 -11.67 -7.53 1.48
CA ASP A 50 -10.71 -8.63 1.47
C ASP A 50 -9.49 -8.36 2.34
N ALA A 51 -9.59 -7.43 3.31
CA ALA A 51 -8.48 -7.06 4.17
C ALA A 51 -7.99 -8.25 5.02
N ALA A 52 -6.69 -8.48 5.02
CA ALA A 52 -6.03 -9.45 5.88
C ALA A 52 -5.89 -8.88 7.30
N LEU A 53 -6.79 -9.24 8.21
CA LEU A 53 -6.84 -8.68 9.56
C LEU A 53 -6.42 -9.70 10.63
N VAL A 54 -5.71 -9.20 11.64
CA VAL A 54 -5.43 -9.93 12.89
C VAL A 54 -6.51 -9.64 13.93
N ALA A 55 -7.03 -8.41 14.00
CA ALA A 55 -8.08 -8.00 14.94
C ALA A 55 -9.36 -7.52 14.23
N ALA A 56 -10.52 -7.81 14.82
CA ALA A 56 -11.80 -7.61 14.14
C ALA A 56 -12.26 -6.14 14.00
N LYS A 57 -11.82 -5.25 14.90
CA LYS A 57 -12.32 -3.86 14.99
C LYS A 57 -11.19 -2.84 15.10
N THR A 58 -11.24 -1.84 14.24
CA THR A 58 -10.45 -0.61 14.34
C THR A 58 -11.38 0.59 14.25
N LYS A 59 -10.94 1.77 14.70
CA LYS A 59 -11.71 3.01 14.53
C LYS A 59 -11.78 3.40 13.06
N SER A 60 -12.95 3.84 12.63
CA SER A 60 -13.17 4.36 11.28
C SER A 60 -12.95 5.87 11.29
N GLU A 61 -11.72 6.31 11.01
CA GLU A 61 -11.31 7.72 10.98
C GLU A 61 -10.28 7.94 9.87
N PRO A 62 -10.27 9.10 9.18
CA PRO A 62 -9.27 9.40 8.16
C PRO A 62 -7.84 9.26 8.67
N ARG A 63 -6.91 8.88 7.79
CA ARG A 63 -5.51 8.61 8.13
C ARG A 63 -4.55 9.21 7.12
N ASP A 64 -3.43 9.74 7.60
CA ASP A 64 -2.33 10.15 6.73
C ASP A 64 -1.64 8.92 6.13
N LEU A 65 -1.14 9.04 4.90
CA LEU A 65 -0.50 7.93 4.18
C LEU A 65 0.98 8.23 3.96
N PHE A 66 1.83 7.32 4.42
CA PHE A 66 3.27 7.32 4.17
C PHE A 66 3.65 6.04 3.45
N VAL A 67 3.92 6.12 2.14
CA VAL A 67 4.19 4.95 1.27
C VAL A 67 5.60 5.04 0.70
N TYR A 68 6.39 4.00 0.93
CA TYR A 68 7.78 3.89 0.49
C TYR A 68 7.94 2.68 -0.42
N PHE A 69 8.72 2.85 -1.49
CA PHE A 69 9.09 1.78 -2.41
C PHE A 69 10.54 1.39 -2.17
N ASP A 70 10.76 0.14 -1.81
CA ASP A 70 12.07 -0.44 -1.47
C ASP A 70 12.51 -1.51 -2.51
N ASN A 71 11.91 -1.48 -3.71
CA ASN A 71 12.26 -2.32 -4.86
C ASN A 71 13.28 -1.62 -5.77
N ASP A 72 14.44 -1.25 -5.22
CA ASP A 72 15.43 -0.40 -5.90
C ASP A 72 16.30 -1.13 -6.95
N ALA A 73 16.25 -2.46 -7.01
CA ALA A 73 16.95 -3.21 -8.04
C ALA A 73 16.48 -2.70 -9.42
N LYS A 74 17.42 -2.21 -10.23
CA LYS A 74 17.17 -1.70 -11.60
C LYS A 74 16.21 -0.49 -11.69
N VAL A 75 16.24 0.44 -10.72
CA VAL A 75 15.55 1.75 -10.76
C VAL A 75 14.01 1.73 -10.78
N HIS A 76 13.37 0.64 -10.35
CA HIS A 76 11.90 0.54 -10.39
C HIS A 76 11.19 1.46 -9.36
N ALA A 77 11.72 1.55 -8.15
CA ALA A 77 11.13 2.32 -7.05
C ALA A 77 10.65 3.76 -7.42
N PRO A 78 11.45 4.63 -8.07
CA PRO A 78 10.98 5.98 -8.41
C PRO A 78 9.87 6.01 -9.46
N PHE A 79 9.84 5.06 -10.41
CA PHE A 79 8.79 4.99 -11.43
C PHE A 79 7.48 4.48 -10.82
N ASP A 80 7.56 3.42 -10.01
CA ASP A 80 6.40 2.86 -9.33
C ASP A 80 5.78 3.89 -8.36
N ALA A 81 6.61 4.64 -7.63
CA ALA A 81 6.16 5.72 -6.76
C ALA A 81 5.42 6.83 -7.52
N GLN A 82 5.96 7.28 -8.66
CA GLN A 82 5.30 8.29 -9.49
C GLN A 82 3.98 7.79 -10.08
N MET A 83 3.95 6.55 -10.57
CA MET A 83 2.73 5.95 -11.08
C MET A 83 1.66 5.79 -10.00
N LEU A 84 2.04 5.32 -8.81
CA LEU A 84 1.12 5.21 -7.69
C LEU A 84 0.57 6.59 -7.30
N ALA A 85 1.45 7.61 -7.19
CA ALA A 85 1.04 8.97 -6.90
C ALA A 85 0.07 9.53 -7.96
N TRP A 86 0.27 9.20 -9.23
CA TRP A 86 -0.66 9.58 -10.30
C TRP A 86 -2.03 8.90 -10.14
N LYS A 87 -2.06 7.60 -9.83
CA LYS A 87 -3.30 6.83 -9.57
C LYS A 87 -4.04 7.29 -8.31
N MET A 88 -3.35 7.97 -7.39
CA MET A 88 -3.93 8.50 -6.14
C MET A 88 -4.64 9.85 -6.30
N LYS A 89 -4.42 10.56 -7.42
CA LYS A 89 -5.22 11.72 -7.80
C LYS A 89 -6.68 11.32 -8.11
#